data_AF-A0A4P6RJ32-F1
#
_entry.id   AF-A0A4P6RJ32-F1
#
_cell.length_a   1.000
_cell.length_b   1.000
_cell.length_c   1.000
_cell.angle_alpha   90.00
_cell.angle_beta   90.00
_cell.angle_gamma   90.00
#
_symmetry.space_group_name_H-M   'P 1'
#
loop_
_entity.id
_entity.type
_entity.pdbx_description
1 polymer ?
#
loop_
_entity_poly.entity_id
_entity_poly.type
_entity_poly.pdbx_seq_one_letter_code
_entity_poly.pdbx_strand_id
1 'polypeptide(L)' 'MSAPGIYYHVGKFLVWIWHNHTQKKKIKYEDIIFQYPIKLFWIVGIIAGILFIIIGYALFRLTKDL' A
#
# COMPACT_ATOMS: atom_id res chain seq x y z
N MET A 1 -12.74 8.35 -14.56
CA MET A 1 -11.93 9.00 -13.51
C MET A 1 -10.83 8.04 -13.11
N SER A 2 -9.63 8.22 -13.64
CA SER A 2 -8.47 7.38 -13.31
C SER A 2 -8.03 7.74 -11.90
N ALA A 3 -8.38 6.92 -10.90
CA ALA A 3 -7.74 7.02 -9.59
C ALA A 3 -6.21 6.99 -9.83
N PRO A 4 -5.43 7.84 -9.14
CA PRO A 4 -4.02 8.03 -9.49
C PRO A 4 -3.31 6.69 -9.33
N GLY A 5 -2.65 6.23 -10.41
CA GLY A 5 -1.99 4.92 -10.49
C GLY A 5 -0.98 4.66 -9.36
N ILE A 6 -0.56 5.72 -8.65
CA ILE A 6 0.22 5.68 -7.43
C ILE A 6 -0.37 4.72 -6.39
N TYR A 7 -1.68 4.77 -6.11
CA TYR A 7 -2.29 3.86 -5.13
C TYR A 7 -2.20 2.40 -5.54
N TYR A 8 -2.38 2.12 -6.83
CA TYR A 8 -2.21 0.78 -7.37
C TYR A 8 -0.77 0.28 -7.20
N HIS A 9 0.24 1.09 -7.53
CA HIS A 9 1.65 0.71 -7.40
C HIS A 9 2.07 0.50 -5.94
N VAL A 10 1.63 1.39 -5.05
CA VAL A 10 1.87 1.29 -3.59
C VAL A 10 1.22 0.04 -3.03
N GLY A 11 -0.04 -0.23 -3.38
CA GLY A 11 -0.74 -1.42 -2.94
C GLY A 11 -0.12 -2.71 -3.47
N LYS A 12 0.30 -2.73 -4.75
CA LYS A 12 1.03 -3.86 -5.34
C LYS A 12 2.35 -4.12 -4.59
N PHE A 13 3.07 -3.07 -4.23
CA PHE A 13 4.32 -3.16 -3.47
C PHE A 13 4.10 -3.69 -2.05
N LEU A 14 3.10 -3.18 -1.34
CA LEU A 14 2.77 -3.64 0.01
C LEU A 14 2.35 -5.11 0.03
N VAL A 15 1.51 -5.53 -0.92
CA VAL A 15 1.07 -6.92 -1.04
C VAL A 15 2.24 -7.83 -1.40
N TRP A 16 3.19 -7.35 -2.19
CA TRP A 16 4.41 -8.10 -2.51
C TRP A 16 5.33 -8.28 -1.31
N ILE A 17 5.58 -7.23 -0.56
CA ILE A 17 6.34 -7.33 0.69
C ILE A 17 5.64 -8.30 1.64
N TRP A 18 4.31 -8.15 1.82
CA TRP A 18 3.52 -9.01 2.69
C TRP A 18 3.62 -10.48 2.29
N HIS A 19 3.44 -10.78 1.01
CA HIS A 19 3.55 -12.15 0.51
C HIS A 19 4.97 -12.69 0.72
N ASN A 20 5.99 -11.94 0.32
CA ASN A 20 7.38 -12.39 0.39
C ASN A 20 7.88 -12.53 1.83
N HIS A 21 7.27 -11.81 2.78
CA HIS A 21 7.55 -11.91 4.20
C HIS A 21 6.81 -13.07 4.86
N THR A 22 5.54 -13.28 4.52
CA THR A 22 4.68 -14.30 5.16
C THR A 22 4.89 -15.69 4.56
N GLN A 23 5.15 -15.76 3.26
CA GLN A 23 5.26 -17.02 2.52
C GLN A 23 6.72 -17.41 2.35
N LYS A 24 7.02 -18.70 2.55
CA LYS A 24 8.36 -19.26 2.32
C LYS A 24 8.76 -19.25 0.84
N LYS A 25 7.78 -19.23 -0.08
CA LYS A 25 8.04 -19.10 -1.52
C LYS A 25 8.11 -17.62 -1.90
N LYS A 26 9.32 -17.19 -2.24
CA LYS A 26 9.55 -15.86 -2.79
C LYS A 26 9.03 -15.80 -4.22
N ILE A 27 8.19 -14.81 -4.50
CA ILE A 27 7.66 -14.54 -5.83
C ILE A 27 8.25 -13.25 -6.35
N LYS A 28 8.48 -13.17 -7.66
CA LYS A 28 8.95 -11.93 -8.28
C LYS A 28 7.84 -10.89 -8.23
N TYR A 29 8.24 -9.62 -8.14
CA TYR A 29 7.31 -8.49 -8.06
C TYR A 29 6.38 -8.40 -9.29
N GLU A 30 6.86 -8.82 -10.45
CA GLU A 30 6.08 -8.83 -11.69
C GLU A 30 4.96 -9.87 -11.63
N ASP A 31 5.25 -11.05 -11.09
CA ASP A 31 4.35 -12.21 -11.08
C ASP A 31 3.21 -12.10 -10.07
N ILE A 32 3.28 -11.15 -9.14
CA ILE A 32 2.25 -11.01 -8.09
C ILE A 32 0.86 -10.67 -8.64
N ILE A 33 0.81 -10.05 -9.82
CA ILE A 33 -0.45 -9.71 -10.49
C ILE A 33 -1.25 -10.96 -10.90
N PHE A 34 -0.58 -12.10 -11.04
CA PHE A 34 -1.22 -13.37 -11.38
C PHE A 34 -1.68 -14.14 -10.13
N GLN A 35 -1.16 -13.79 -8.95
CA GLN A 35 -1.51 -14.47 -7.69
C GLN A 35 -2.61 -13.78 -6.91
N TYR A 36 -2.73 -12.45 -7.04
CA TYR A 36 -3.72 -11.66 -6.30
C TYR A 36 -4.60 -10.86 -7.24
N PRO A 37 -5.89 -10.68 -6.90
CA PRO A 37 -6.79 -9.89 -7.71
C PRO A 37 -6.37 -8.41 -7.73
N ILE A 38 -6.42 -7.79 -8.91
CA ILE A 38 -6.07 -6.38 -9.13
C ILE A 38 -6.77 -5.44 -8.14
N LYS A 39 -8.03 -5.75 -7.79
CA LYS A 39 -8.84 -5.00 -6.82
C LYS A 39 -8.19 -4.93 -5.42
N LEU A 40 -7.47 -5.97 -5.01
CA LEU A 40 -6.81 -6.02 -3.71
C LEU A 40 -5.64 -5.02 -3.63
N PHE A 41 -4.89 -4.84 -4.72
CA PHE A 41 -3.86 -3.79 -4.78
C PHE A 41 -4.46 -2.39 -4.59
N TRP A 42 -5.58 -2.09 -5.24
CA TRP A 42 -6.26 -0.80 -5.05
C TRP A 42 -6.71 -0.56 -3.61
N ILE A 43 -7.35 -1.55 -2.99
CA ILE A 43 -7.85 -1.43 -1.61
C ILE A 43 -6.69 -1.20 -0.64
N VAL A 44 -5.62 -2.00 -0.73
CA VAL A 44 -4.45 -1.87 0.14
C VAL A 44 -3.76 -0.51 -0.05
N GLY A 45 -3.63 -0.06 -1.30
CA GLY A 45 -3.06 1.25 -1.60
C GLY A 45 -3.84 2.42 -1.01
N ILE A 46 -5.17 2.37 -1.10
CA ILE A 46 -6.05 3.41 -0.54
C ILE A 46 -5.97 3.43 0.99
N ILE A 47 -6.02 2.26 1.64
CA ILE A 47 -5.92 2.14 3.11
C ILE A 47 -4.58 2.71 3.59
N ALA A 48 -3.48 2.35 2.93
CA ALA A 48 -2.16 2.88 3.26
C ALA A 48 -2.11 4.41 3.09
N GLY A 49 -2.66 4.94 1.99
CA GLY A 49 -2.74 6.38 1.76
C GLY A 49 -3.50 7.12 2.87
N ILE A 50 -4.65 6.60 3.29
CA ILE A 50 -5.45 7.19 4.39
C ILE A 50 -4.65 7.18 5.70
N LEU A 51 -3.97 6.07 6.02
CA LEU A 51 -3.13 5.98 7.22
C LEU A 51 -2.01 7.03 7.22
N PHE A 52 -1.31 7.21 6.09
CA PHE A 52 -0.28 8.25 5.97
C PHE A 52 -0.84 9.67 6.18
N ILE A 53 -2.04 9.96 5.68
CA ILE A 53 -2.70 11.26 5.89
C ILE A 53 -3.01 11.47 7.38
N ILE A 54 -3.57 10.47 8.06
CA ILE A 54 -3.89 10.54 9.48
C ILE A 54 -2.63 10.75 10.32
N ILE A 55 -1.57 9.97 10.05
CA ILE A 55 -0.29 10.09 10.76
C ILE A 55 0.33 11.47 10.51
N GLY A 56 0.35 11.93 9.25
CA GLY A 56 0.85 13.25 8.90
C GLY A 56 0.10 14.38 9.62
N TYR A 57 -1.23 14.28 9.69
CA TYR A 57 -2.06 15.24 10.42
C TYR A 57 -1.80 15.20 11.93
N ALA A 58 -1.69 14.01 12.52
CA ALA A 58 -1.39 13.85 13.94
C ALA A 58 -0.01 14.43 14.30
N LEU A 59 1.02 14.16 13.50
CA LEU A 59 2.35 14.72 13.66
C LEU A 59 2.34 16.24 13.53
N PHE A 60 1.69 16.77 12.48
CA PHE A 60 1.58 18.21 12.27
C PHE A 60 0.90 18.93 13.43
N ARG A 61 -0.15 18.32 14.00
CA ARG A 61 -0.83 18.85 15.19
C ARG A 61 0.09 18.82 16.40
N LEU A 62 0.78 17.70 16.65
CA LEU A 62 1.73 17.57 17.76
C LEU A 62 2.86 18.62 17.68
N THR A 63 3.36 18.91 16.48
CA THR A 63 4.40 19.94 16.29
C THR A 63 3.89 21.37 16.44
N LYS A 64 2.58 21.61 16.34
CA LYS A 64 1.97 22.93 16.57
C LYS A 64 1.64 23.19 18.02
N ASP A 65 1.41 22.14 18.79
CA ASP A 65 1.14 22.19 20.22
C ASP A 65 2.43 22.14 21.09
N LEU A 66 3.62 22.01 20.46
CA LEU A 66 4.95 22.03 21.10
C LEU A 66 5.59 23.42 20.99
#